data_AF-A0A374NX78-F1
#
_entry.id   AF-A0A374NX78-F1
#
_cell.length_a   1.000
_cell.length_b   1.000
_cell.length_c   1.000
_cell.angle_alpha   90.00
_cell.angle_beta   90.00
_cell.angle_gamma   90.00
#
_symmetry.space_group_name_H-M   'P 1'
#
loop_
_entity.id
_entity.type
_entity.pdbx_description
1 polymer ?
#
loop_
_entity_poly.entity_id
_entity_poly.type
_entity_poly.pdbx_seq_one_letter_code
_entity_poly.pdbx_strand_id
1 'polypeptide(L)'
;MKVKKKDNIRYRFTGYVLAALKRAKRDYICREIKISNHESPLEKLLPEPLCDITDSKPFLWEETEQIPLIPDEVRQYMESQIGESGETALDALTDMEILVVFMKVFRQLTYQEIGRHLGMDYKKAASVFNYAKKKMRKGWKIRNEF
;
A
#
# COMPACT_ATOMS: atom_id res chain seq x y z
N MET A 1 -13.49 3.07 65.46
CA MET A 1 -12.39 3.15 64.46
C MET A 1 -12.75 4.17 63.38
N LYS A 2 -11.98 5.26 63.23
CA LYS A 2 -12.21 6.27 62.17
C LYS A 2 -11.66 5.74 60.84
N VAL A 3 -12.54 5.35 59.93
CA VAL A 3 -12.17 4.94 58.56
C VAL A 3 -11.61 6.16 57.82
N LYS A 4 -10.36 6.08 57.38
CA LYS A 4 -9.64 7.14 56.66
C LYS A 4 -10.32 7.41 55.30
N LYS A 5 -11.07 8.51 55.19
CA LYS A 5 -11.75 8.96 53.96
C LYS A 5 -10.80 9.43 52.83
N LYS A 6 -9.49 9.49 53.06
CA LYS A 6 -8.51 10.08 52.11
C LYS A 6 -8.18 9.20 50.90
N ASP A 7 -8.43 7.89 50.97
CA ASP A 7 -7.98 6.97 49.92
C ASP A 7 -8.97 6.86 48.75
N ASN A 8 -10.27 7.10 48.98
CA ASN A 8 -11.33 6.94 47.97
C ASN A 8 -11.20 7.91 46.78
N ILE A 9 -10.72 9.15 47.03
CA ILE A 9 -10.53 10.16 45.98
C ILE A 9 -9.29 9.86 45.12
N ARG A 10 -8.21 9.35 45.73
CA ARG A 10 -6.97 8.99 45.03
C ARG A 10 -7.18 7.88 44.01
N TYR A 11 -7.94 6.84 44.37
CA TYR A 11 -8.26 5.73 43.45
C TYR A 11 -9.20 6.15 42.31
N ARG A 12 -10.05 7.16 42.52
CA ARG A 12 -10.89 7.73 41.46
C ARG A 12 -10.06 8.50 40.43
N PHE A 13 -9.14 9.35 40.88
CA PHE A 13 -8.28 10.12 39.97
C PHE A 13 -7.40 9.20 39.11
N THR A 14 -6.76 8.21 39.72
CA THR A 14 -5.94 7.23 38.97
C THR A 14 -6.79 6.38 38.03
N GLY A 15 -8.01 6.02 38.43
CA GLY A 15 -8.98 5.34 37.55
C GLY A 15 -9.35 6.15 36.31
N TYR A 16 -9.61 7.45 36.46
CA TYR A 16 -9.89 8.35 35.33
C TYR A 16 -8.70 8.50 34.39
N VAL A 17 -7.49 8.66 34.93
CA VAL A 17 -6.26 8.76 34.13
C VAL A 17 -6.00 7.47 33.35
N LEU A 18 -6.13 6.31 33.99
CA LEU A 18 -6.00 5.01 33.33
C LEU A 18 -7.03 4.81 32.21
N ALA A 19 -8.27 5.23 32.42
CA ALA A 19 -9.32 5.17 31.42
C ALA A 19 -9.04 6.10 30.23
N ALA A 20 -8.58 7.32 30.49
CA ALA A 20 -8.18 8.28 29.46
C ALA A 20 -7.00 7.76 28.62
N LEU A 21 -6.01 7.16 29.26
CA LEU A 21 -4.82 6.60 28.61
C LEU A 21 -5.18 5.38 27.74
N LYS A 22 -6.05 4.49 28.23
CA LYS A 22 -6.60 3.37 27.44
C LYS A 22 -7.39 3.85 26.22
N ARG A 23 -8.18 4.92 26.36
CA ARG A 23 -8.92 5.52 25.25
C ARG A 23 -7.99 6.17 24.24
N ALA A 24 -7.02 6.96 24.68
CA ALA A 24 -6.02 7.58 23.80
C ALA A 24 -5.20 6.54 23.02
N LYS A 25 -4.79 5.44 23.67
CA LYS A 25 -4.11 4.32 22.99
C LYS A 25 -4.99 3.67 21.93
N ARG A 26 -6.28 3.41 22.25
CA ARG A 26 -7.24 2.86 21.28
C ARG A 26 -7.42 3.81 20.10
N ASP A 27 -7.61 5.09 20.36
CA ASP A 27 -7.83 6.09 19.31
C ASP A 27 -6.59 6.26 18.42
N TYR A 28 -5.39 6.20 18.99
CA TYR A 28 -4.14 6.19 18.24
C TYR A 28 -4.06 4.95 17.33
N ILE A 29 -4.28 3.75 17.86
CA ILE A 29 -4.29 2.51 17.08
C ILE A 29 -5.37 2.57 15.99
N CYS A 30 -6.57 3.06 16.28
CA CYS A 30 -7.63 3.22 15.28
C CYS A 30 -7.30 4.26 14.21
N ARG A 31 -6.57 5.34 14.54
CA ARG A 31 -6.08 6.31 13.56
C ARG A 31 -4.99 5.72 12.69
N GLU A 32 -4.01 5.04 13.29
CA GLU A 32 -2.96 4.31 12.55
C GLU A 32 -3.57 3.27 11.62
N ILE A 33 -4.53 2.47 12.12
CA ILE A 33 -5.27 1.51 11.30
C ILE A 33 -6.07 2.22 10.21
N LYS A 34 -6.70 3.39 10.45
CA LYS A 34 -7.41 4.13 9.41
C LYS A 34 -6.48 4.70 8.35
N ILE A 35 -5.33 5.23 8.74
CA ILE A 35 -4.29 5.75 7.84
C ILE A 35 -3.71 4.60 7.02
N SER A 36 -3.34 3.50 7.69
CA SER A 36 -2.92 2.25 7.07
C SER A 36 -4.00 1.65 6.16
N ASN A 37 -5.29 1.72 6.54
CA ASN A 37 -6.39 1.20 5.74
C ASN A 37 -6.74 2.09 4.55
N HIS A 38 -6.48 3.40 4.62
CA HIS A 38 -6.49 4.27 3.43
C HIS A 38 -5.33 3.96 2.47
N GLU A 39 -4.32 3.23 2.93
CA GLU A 39 -3.24 2.64 2.13
C GLU A 39 -3.40 1.13 1.91
N SER A 40 -4.44 0.49 2.48
CA SER A 40 -4.69 -0.95 2.38
C SER A 40 -5.80 -1.27 1.37
N PRO A 41 -5.73 -2.43 0.70
CA PRO A 41 -6.57 -2.74 -0.45
C PRO A 41 -7.97 -3.17 -0.02
N LEU A 42 -8.92 -2.85 -0.90
CA LEU A 42 -10.30 -3.34 -0.94
C LEU A 42 -10.44 -4.89 -0.86
N GLU A 43 -9.33 -5.64 -0.88
CA GLU A 43 -9.27 -7.12 -0.87
C GLU A 43 -9.89 -7.78 0.35
N LYS A 44 -9.93 -7.14 1.53
CA LYS A 44 -10.55 -7.76 2.73
C LYS A 44 -12.09 -7.80 2.68
N LEU A 45 -12.72 -7.23 1.66
CA LEU A 45 -14.18 -7.19 1.51
C LEU A 45 -14.70 -8.03 0.33
N LEU A 46 -13.84 -8.70 -0.43
CA LEU A 46 -14.28 -9.59 -1.50
C LEU A 46 -14.50 -11.00 -0.93
N PRO A 47 -15.74 -11.53 -0.97
CA PRO A 47 -15.94 -12.96 -0.88
C PRO A 47 -15.38 -13.60 -2.16
N GLU A 48 -14.56 -14.62 -1.98
CA GLU A 48 -14.01 -15.56 -2.98
C GLU A 48 -12.78 -15.11 -3.80
N PRO A 49 -11.80 -16.02 -4.00
CA PRO A 49 -10.67 -15.78 -4.88
C PRO A 49 -11.12 -15.97 -6.32
N LEU A 50 -11.33 -14.88 -7.05
CA LEU A 50 -11.33 -14.95 -8.52
C LEU A 50 -9.87 -15.05 -8.97
N CYS A 51 -9.36 -16.27 -9.07
CA CYS A 51 -8.42 -16.76 -10.08
C CYS A 51 -7.83 -18.10 -9.62
N ASP A 52 -8.18 -19.17 -10.32
CA ASP A 52 -7.44 -20.44 -10.29
C ASP A 52 -6.06 -20.21 -10.93
N ILE A 53 -5.06 -19.84 -10.14
CA ILE A 53 -3.66 -19.75 -10.58
C ILE A 53 -2.93 -21.00 -10.10
N THR A 54 -3.15 -22.12 -10.76
CA THR A 54 -2.52 -23.40 -10.40
C THR A 54 -1.07 -23.58 -10.88
N ASP A 55 -0.44 -22.55 -11.48
CA ASP A 55 0.95 -22.61 -11.99
C ASP A 55 1.77 -21.33 -11.74
N SER A 56 1.52 -20.58 -10.66
CA SER A 56 2.37 -19.42 -10.34
C SER A 56 3.63 -19.86 -9.59
N LYS A 57 4.79 -19.69 -10.23
CA LYS A 57 6.10 -19.66 -9.54
C LYS A 57 5.95 -18.67 -8.36
N PRO A 58 6.34 -19.03 -7.12
CA PRO A 58 6.19 -18.14 -5.99
C PRO A 58 6.87 -16.81 -6.29
N PHE A 59 6.15 -15.71 -6.11
CA PHE A 59 6.66 -14.36 -6.33
C PHE A 59 7.84 -14.10 -5.38
N LEU A 60 9.06 -14.18 -5.91
CA LEU A 60 10.31 -14.02 -5.16
C LEU A 60 10.67 -12.53 -5.11
N TRP A 61 10.33 -11.88 -4.01
CA TRP A 61 10.65 -10.48 -3.74
C TRP A 61 12.16 -10.19 -3.86
N GLU A 62 13.00 -11.17 -3.52
CA GLU A 62 14.47 -11.14 -3.61
C GLU A 62 14.99 -10.92 -5.04
N GLU A 63 14.28 -11.43 -6.06
CA GLU A 63 14.65 -11.21 -7.47
C GLU A 63 14.38 -9.74 -7.86
N THR A 64 13.34 -9.11 -7.30
CA THR A 64 12.94 -7.74 -7.66
C THR A 64 13.78 -6.65 -7.00
N GLU A 65 14.45 -6.96 -5.88
CA GLU A 65 15.41 -6.05 -5.23
C GLU A 65 16.69 -5.87 -6.04
N GLN A 66 17.08 -6.89 -6.82
CA GLN A 66 18.29 -6.85 -7.65
C GLN A 66 18.13 -6.00 -8.90
N ILE A 67 16.90 -5.68 -9.30
CA ILE A 67 16.60 -4.87 -10.49
C ILE A 67 16.94 -3.40 -10.18
N PRO A 68 17.83 -2.74 -10.93
CA PRO A 68 18.07 -1.32 -10.72
C PRO A 68 16.80 -0.49 -10.99
N LEU A 69 16.62 0.61 -10.26
CA LEU A 69 15.47 1.52 -10.45
C LEU A 69 15.69 2.43 -11.67
N ILE A 70 16.05 1.85 -12.80
CA ILE A 70 16.23 2.51 -14.10
C ILE A 70 14.97 2.25 -14.92
N PRO A 71 14.32 3.27 -15.50
CA PRO A 71 13.04 3.11 -16.19
C PRO A 71 13.02 2.01 -17.24
N ASP A 72 14.05 1.93 -18.08
CA ASP A 72 14.13 0.95 -19.18
C ASP A 72 14.27 -0.49 -18.67
N GLU A 73 15.11 -0.71 -17.65
CA GLU A 73 15.30 -2.03 -17.05
C GLU A 73 14.05 -2.51 -16.32
N VAL A 74 13.38 -1.59 -15.62
CA VAL A 74 12.10 -1.87 -14.96
C VAL A 74 11.01 -2.18 -15.99
N ARG A 75 10.95 -1.43 -17.09
CA ARG A 75 10.00 -1.68 -18.18
C ARG A 75 10.22 -3.07 -18.78
N GLN A 76 11.45 -3.39 -19.14
CA GLN A 76 11.82 -4.70 -19.71
C GLN A 76 11.45 -5.85 -18.77
N TYR A 77 11.71 -5.70 -17.46
CA TYR A 77 11.30 -6.69 -16.48
C TYR A 77 9.78 -6.84 -16.41
N MET A 78 9.05 -5.72 -16.32
CA MET A 78 7.58 -5.76 -16.22
C MET A 78 6.94 -6.39 -17.47
N GLU A 79 7.47 -6.12 -18.66
CA GLU A 79 7.04 -6.76 -19.92
C GLU A 79 7.24 -8.28 -19.87
N SER A 80 8.40 -8.73 -19.35
CA SER A 80 8.69 -10.16 -19.19
C SER A 80 7.73 -10.87 -18.23
N GLN A 81 7.08 -10.15 -17.30
CA GLN A 81 6.15 -10.72 -16.33
C GLN A 81 4.69 -10.73 -16.82
N ILE A 82 4.31 -9.80 -17.71
CA ILE A 82 2.90 -9.57 -18.10
C ILE A 82 2.57 -10.20 -19.48
N GLY A 83 3.59 -10.54 -20.28
CA GLY A 83 3.41 -11.14 -21.62
C GLY A 83 2.81 -10.16 -22.64
N GLU A 84 2.60 -10.61 -23.88
CA GLU A 84 2.23 -9.75 -25.05
C GLU A 84 0.95 -8.90 -24.84
N SER A 85 0.09 -9.28 -23.89
CA SER A 85 -1.15 -8.53 -23.60
C SER A 85 -0.94 -7.27 -22.76
N GLY A 86 0.21 -7.13 -22.09
CA GLY A 86 0.53 -6.02 -21.18
C GLY A 86 1.39 -4.91 -21.74
N GLU A 87 2.09 -5.15 -22.85
CA GLU A 87 3.09 -4.23 -23.42
C GLU A 87 2.48 -2.86 -23.75
N THR A 88 1.33 -2.85 -24.43
CA THR A 88 0.62 -1.61 -24.77
C THR A 88 0.10 -0.84 -23.55
N ALA A 89 -0.16 -1.52 -22.43
CA ALA A 89 -0.58 -0.88 -21.20
C ALA A 89 0.61 -0.21 -20.46
N LEU A 90 1.82 -0.77 -20.62
CA LEU A 90 3.06 -0.20 -20.08
C LEU A 90 3.59 0.95 -20.95
N ASP A 91 3.43 0.89 -22.28
CA ASP A 91 3.82 1.98 -23.19
C ASP A 91 3.09 3.30 -22.91
N ALA A 92 1.87 3.24 -22.39
CA ALA A 92 1.11 4.42 -22.00
C ALA A 92 1.66 5.13 -20.73
N LEU A 93 2.58 4.49 -20.02
CA LEU A 93 3.17 5.01 -18.79
C LEU A 93 4.48 5.76 -19.08
N THR A 94 4.61 6.91 -18.42
CA THR A 94 5.88 7.64 -18.30
C THR A 94 6.85 6.89 -17.39
N ASP A 95 8.13 7.19 -17.51
CA ASP A 95 9.20 6.62 -16.70
C ASP A 95 8.90 6.68 -15.20
N MET A 96 8.42 7.83 -14.72
CA MET A 96 8.06 8.00 -13.32
C MET A 96 6.85 7.17 -12.91
N GLU A 97 5.86 7.02 -13.79
CA GLU A 97 4.71 6.16 -13.53
C GLU A 97 5.11 4.68 -13.48
N ILE A 98 6.00 4.24 -14.36
CA ILE A 98 6.56 2.88 -14.35
C ILE A 98 7.29 2.60 -13.05
N LEU A 99 8.21 3.48 -12.65
CA LEU A 99 8.97 3.30 -11.41
C LEU A 99 8.03 3.24 -10.19
N VAL A 100 7.04 4.13 -10.12
CA VAL A 100 6.07 4.13 -9.02
C VAL A 100 5.24 2.85 -9.00
N VAL A 101 4.78 2.36 -10.16
CA VAL A 101 4.02 1.10 -10.25
C VAL A 101 4.90 -0.08 -9.84
N PHE A 102 6.12 -0.18 -10.36
CA PHE A 102 7.06 -1.24 -10.04
C PHE A 102 7.36 -1.28 -8.54
N MET A 103 7.76 -0.15 -7.96
CA MET A 103 8.07 -0.04 -6.54
C MET A 103 6.85 -0.38 -5.67
N LYS A 104 5.64 -0.02 -6.12
CA LYS A 104 4.42 -0.27 -5.35
C LYS A 104 3.94 -1.72 -5.43
N VAL A 105 4.00 -2.33 -6.61
CA VAL A 105 3.40 -3.66 -6.89
C VAL A 105 4.43 -4.76 -6.66
N PHE A 106 5.64 -4.60 -7.19
CA PHE A 106 6.66 -5.65 -7.15
C PHE A 106 7.48 -5.59 -5.86
N ARG A 107 7.91 -4.39 -5.44
CA ARG A 107 8.66 -4.21 -4.18
C ARG A 107 7.80 -3.96 -2.95
N GLN A 108 6.48 -3.85 -3.12
CA GLN A 108 5.50 -3.64 -2.05
C GLN A 108 5.78 -2.42 -1.16
N LEU A 109 6.49 -1.40 -1.68
CA LEU A 109 6.84 -0.22 -0.91
C LEU A 109 5.61 0.63 -0.55
N THR A 110 5.70 1.32 0.58
CA THR A 110 4.74 2.34 0.99
C THR A 110 4.90 3.61 0.16
N TYR A 111 3.86 4.45 0.08
CA TYR A 111 3.99 5.73 -0.64
C TYR A 111 5.03 6.67 -0.01
N GLN A 112 5.27 6.53 1.30
CA GLN A 112 6.34 7.26 1.99
C GLN A 112 7.73 6.79 1.53
N GLU A 113 7.95 5.49 1.40
CA GLU A 113 9.21 4.93 0.88
C GLU A 113 9.44 5.30 -0.58
N ILE A 114 8.40 5.19 -1.42
CA ILE A 114 8.45 5.61 -2.83
C ILE A 114 8.79 7.10 -2.93
N GLY A 115 8.14 7.93 -2.11
CA GLY A 115 8.43 9.36 -2.03
C GLY A 115 9.90 9.65 -1.67
N ARG A 116 10.43 8.94 -0.67
CA ARG A 116 11.85 9.06 -0.28
C ARG A 116 12.80 8.64 -1.40
N HIS A 117 12.54 7.53 -2.09
CA HIS A 117 13.38 7.04 -3.18
C HIS A 117 13.39 7.97 -4.39
N LEU A 118 12.23 8.55 -4.75
CA LEU A 118 12.06 9.35 -5.96
C LEU A 118 12.11 10.87 -5.70
N GLY A 119 12.44 11.30 -4.48
CA GLY A 119 12.51 12.71 -4.10
C GLY A 119 11.18 13.46 -4.22
N MET A 120 10.05 12.80 -3.91
CA MET A 120 8.70 13.37 -4.00
C MET A 120 7.89 13.18 -2.72
N ASP A 121 6.82 13.96 -2.57
CA ASP A 121 5.87 13.80 -1.46
C ASP A 121 5.04 12.50 -1.58
N TYR A 122 4.66 11.90 -0.46
CA TYR A 122 3.88 10.65 -0.41
C TYR A 122 2.53 10.80 -1.11
N LYS A 123 1.90 11.99 -1.00
CA LYS A 123 0.64 12.30 -1.71
C LYS A 123 0.83 12.32 -3.22
N LYS A 124 1.98 12.83 -3.68
CA LYS A 124 2.34 12.84 -5.10
C LYS A 124 2.58 11.40 -5.59
N ALA A 125 3.30 10.59 -4.84
CA ALA A 125 3.50 9.17 -5.16
C ALA A 125 2.16 8.41 -5.28
N ALA A 126 1.24 8.62 -4.33
CA ALA A 126 -0.10 8.03 -4.39
C ALA A 126 -0.92 8.53 -5.59
N SER A 127 -0.82 9.82 -5.92
CA SER A 127 -1.50 10.39 -7.09
C SER A 127 -0.97 9.79 -8.40
N VAL A 128 0.35 9.72 -8.56
CA VAL A 128 1.02 9.12 -9.72
C VAL A 128 0.61 7.66 -9.88
N PHE A 129 0.63 6.88 -8.80
CA PHE A 129 0.21 5.47 -8.82
C PHE A 129 -1.23 5.29 -9.29
N ASN A 130 -2.17 6.06 -8.73
CA ASN A 130 -3.59 5.98 -9.10
C ASN A 130 -3.83 6.39 -10.56
N TYR A 131 -3.09 7.38 -11.04
CA TYR A 131 -3.16 7.84 -12.42
C TYR A 131 -2.59 6.80 -13.39
N ALA A 132 -1.44 6.20 -13.07
CA ALA A 132 -0.84 5.08 -13.81
C ALA A 132 -1.81 3.88 -13.89
N LYS A 133 -2.40 3.49 -12.76
CA LYS A 133 -3.43 2.42 -12.70
C LYS A 133 -4.62 2.72 -13.62
N LYS A 134 -5.05 3.99 -13.71
CA LYS A 134 -6.14 4.40 -14.61
C LYS A 134 -5.72 4.32 -16.08
N LYS A 135 -4.47 4.68 -16.42
CA LYS A 135 -3.90 4.55 -17.77
C LYS A 135 -3.82 3.08 -18.20
N MET A 136 -3.22 2.23 -17.37
CA MET A 136 -3.09 0.80 -17.65
C MET A 136 -4.45 0.14 -17.88
N ARG A 137 -5.45 0.46 -17.05
CA ARG A 137 -6.82 -0.06 -17.23
C ARG A 137 -7.43 0.32 -18.58
N LYS A 138 -7.13 1.51 -19.10
CA LYS A 138 -7.58 1.92 -20.44
C LYS A 138 -6.84 1.13 -21.52
N GLY A 139 -5.53 0.99 -21.41
CA GLY A 139 -4.71 0.18 -22.33
C GLY A 139 -5.23 -1.25 -22.46
N TRP A 140 -5.55 -1.89 -21.33
CA TRP A 140 -6.11 -3.24 -21.33
C TRP A 140 -7.50 -3.36 -21.96
N LYS A 141 -8.38 -2.37 -21.79
CA LYS A 141 -9.73 -2.40 -22.37
C LYS A 141 -9.70 -2.29 -23.89
N ILE A 142 -8.82 -1.43 -24.43
CA ILE A 142 -8.71 -1.22 -25.87
C ILE A 142 -8.37 -2.53 -26.60
N ARG A 143 -7.58 -3.44 -25.99
CA ARG A 143 -7.20 -4.72 -26.62
C ARG A 143 -8.28 -5.81 -26.55
N ASN A 144 -9.19 -5.77 -25.57
CA ASN A 144 -10.27 -6.76 -25.44
C ASN A 144 -11.48 -6.47 -26.34
N GLU A 145 -11.50 -5.31 -27.00
CA GLU A 145 -12.54 -4.89 -27.94
C GLU A 145 -12.16 -5.17 -29.42
N PHE A 146 -10.99 -5.79 -29.66
CA PHE A 146 -10.52 -6.31 -30.96
C PHE A 146 -10.23 -7.81 -30.86
#